data_AF-A0A6N2JYZ4-F1
#
_entry.id   AF-A0A6N2JYZ4-F1
#
_cell.length_a   1.000
_cell.length_b   1.000
_cell.length_c   1.000
_cell.angle_alpha   90.00
_cell.angle_beta   90.00
_cell.angle_gamma   90.00
#
_symmetry.space_group_name_H-M   'P 1'
#
loop_
_entity.id
_entity.type
_entity.pdbx_description
1 polymer ?
#
loop_
_entity_poly.entity_id
_entity_poly.type
_entity_poly.pdbx_seq_one_letter_code
_entity_poly.pdbx_strand_id
1 'polypeptide(L)'
;MKGTLCFSILFIALFFSADANGFSGGGGGDCVYALYVKTGSIMKAGTDSKISLALGDAQGRSIWVPDLQTWGLMEPKHDYYERANLDIFSGRGPCISSPICSLNLTSDGQGSHHGWYCDYVEVTSTGPHKECGQTIFYVDQWLAADAPPFKLTALLDGCRIGDDDVKKGKHGKFVVENVRGFDFA
;
A
#
# COMPACT_ATOMS: atom_id res chain seq x y z
N MET A 1 72.58 -33.95 3.66
CA MET A 1 71.24 -33.94 4.31
C MET A 1 71.22 -32.82 5.34
N LYS A 2 70.39 -31.80 5.11
CA LYS A 2 69.79 -30.85 6.08
C LYS A 2 69.06 -29.81 5.22
N GLY A 3 67.81 -30.12 4.88
CA GLY A 3 66.90 -29.18 4.23
C GLY A 3 66.32 -28.27 5.30
N THR A 4 66.37 -26.97 5.04
CA THR A 4 65.67 -25.96 5.85
C THR A 4 64.45 -25.51 5.04
N LEU A 5 63.29 -26.04 5.41
CA LEU A 5 61.98 -25.52 5.05
C LEU A 5 61.42 -24.85 6.31
N CYS A 6 61.02 -23.58 6.22
CA CYS A 6 59.97 -22.96 7.05
C CYS A 6 59.76 -21.52 6.57
N PHE A 7 58.63 -21.28 5.88
CA PHE A 7 57.41 -20.69 6.43
C PHE A 7 57.44 -19.16 6.50
N SER A 8 56.68 -18.51 5.61
CA SER A 8 56.08 -17.21 5.90
C SER A 8 54.78 -17.05 5.12
N ILE A 9 53.71 -17.52 5.77
CA ILE A 9 52.43 -16.86 5.98
C ILE A 9 51.82 -16.19 4.73
N LEU A 10 51.01 -16.98 4.00
CA LEU A 10 50.02 -16.44 3.09
C LEU A 10 48.84 -15.92 3.94
N PHE A 11 48.71 -14.60 4.07
CA PHE A 11 47.53 -13.96 4.66
C PHE A 11 46.31 -14.22 3.75
N ILE A 12 45.53 -15.26 4.06
CA ILE A 12 44.21 -15.43 3.45
C ILE A 12 43.25 -14.49 4.18
N ALA A 13 43.00 -13.32 3.57
CA ALA A 13 41.91 -12.45 3.97
C ALA A 13 40.59 -13.18 3.67
N LEU A 14 39.95 -13.71 4.70
CA LEU A 14 38.56 -14.14 4.65
C LEU A 14 37.70 -12.88 4.54
N PHE A 15 37.43 -12.46 3.30
CA PHE A 15 36.33 -11.56 3.01
C PHE A 15 35.04 -12.29 3.36
N PHE A 16 34.50 -12.01 4.55
CA PHE A 16 33.10 -12.28 4.84
C PHE A 16 32.28 -11.35 3.94
N SER A 17 31.89 -11.85 2.76
CA SER A 17 30.77 -11.29 2.02
C SER A 17 29.53 -11.48 2.88
N ALA A 18 29.14 -10.45 3.64
CA ALA A 18 27.81 -10.37 4.18
C ALA A 18 26.88 -10.09 2.99
N ASP A 19 26.37 -11.16 2.38
CA ASP A 19 25.22 -11.03 1.49
C ASP A 19 24.09 -10.46 2.33
N ALA A 20 23.73 -9.21 2.07
CA ALA A 20 22.51 -8.60 2.56
C ALA A 20 21.29 -9.20 1.83
N ASN A 21 21.12 -10.52 1.91
CA ASN A 21 19.83 -11.16 1.66
C ASN A 21 19.06 -11.14 2.98
N GLY A 22 18.56 -9.96 3.31
CA GLY A 22 17.59 -9.77 4.37
C GLY A 22 16.26 -10.42 4.01
N PHE A 23 15.85 -11.36 4.86
CA PHE A 23 14.54 -12.00 4.98
C PHE A 23 14.21 -13.16 4.03
N SER A 24 14.71 -14.35 4.39
CA SER A 24 14.01 -15.61 4.12
C SER A 24 12.94 -15.82 5.20
N GLY A 25 11.72 -15.35 4.94
CA GLY A 25 10.53 -15.63 5.74
C GLY A 25 9.61 -16.60 5.01
N GLY A 26 9.71 -17.89 5.35
CA GLY A 26 8.69 -18.93 5.17
C GLY A 26 7.87 -18.97 3.87
N GLY A 27 8.31 -19.75 2.88
CA GLY A 27 7.47 -20.61 2.03
C GLY A 27 6.09 -20.12 1.54
N GLY A 28 5.91 -18.84 1.25
CA GLY A 28 4.71 -18.29 0.62
C GLY A 28 5.14 -17.29 -0.43
N GLY A 29 4.80 -17.52 -1.70
CA GLY A 29 5.19 -16.65 -2.81
C GLY A 29 4.69 -15.21 -2.62
N ASP A 30 5.24 -14.29 -3.42
CA ASP A 30 4.74 -12.92 -3.48
C ASP A 30 3.29 -12.88 -3.99
N CYS A 31 2.47 -12.02 -3.40
CA CYS A 31 1.15 -11.68 -3.93
C CYS A 31 1.25 -10.46 -4.83
N VAL A 32 0.36 -10.39 -5.80
CA VAL A 32 0.15 -9.19 -6.62
C VAL A 32 -1.01 -8.41 -6.02
N TYR A 33 -0.79 -7.10 -5.88
CA TYR A 33 -1.78 -6.14 -5.43
C TYR A 33 -2.08 -5.21 -6.59
N ALA A 34 -3.31 -5.22 -7.07
CA ALA A 34 -3.82 -4.27 -8.05
C ALA A 34 -4.66 -3.22 -7.32
N LEU A 35 -4.37 -1.95 -7.54
CA LEU A 35 -5.08 -0.83 -6.92
C LEU A 35 -5.68 0.07 -7.98
N TYR A 36 -6.89 0.54 -7.70
CA TYR A 36 -7.58 1.58 -8.45
C TYR A 36 -7.86 2.73 -7.50
N VAL A 37 -7.20 3.87 -7.72
CA VAL A 37 -7.34 5.06 -6.88
C VAL A 37 -8.16 6.08 -7.63
N LYS A 38 -9.30 6.46 -7.06
CA LYS A 38 -10.17 7.49 -7.63
C LYS A 38 -9.91 8.82 -6.93
N THR A 39 -9.41 9.78 -7.69
CA THR A 39 -9.37 11.18 -7.25
C THR A 39 -10.72 11.83 -7.48
N GLY A 40 -11.13 12.64 -6.50
CA GLY A 40 -12.42 13.33 -6.53
C GLY A 40 -12.59 14.29 -7.69
N SER A 41 -13.85 14.56 -8.01
CA SER A 41 -14.22 15.49 -9.09
C SER A 41 -14.42 16.94 -8.62
N ILE A 42 -14.31 17.19 -7.32
CA ILE A 42 -14.43 18.53 -6.73
C ILE A 42 -13.28 19.45 -7.18
N MET A 43 -13.48 20.76 -7.06
CA MET A 43 -12.48 21.74 -7.47
C MET A 43 -11.18 21.56 -6.68
N LYS A 44 -10.05 21.54 -7.41
CA LYS A 44 -8.69 21.36 -6.86
C LYS A 44 -8.48 20.04 -6.10
N ALA A 45 -9.19 18.97 -6.48
CA ALA A 45 -9.03 17.67 -5.86
C ALA A 45 -7.70 16.95 -6.17
N GLY A 46 -6.98 17.36 -7.23
CA GLY A 46 -5.76 16.71 -7.67
C GLY A 46 -4.52 17.12 -6.87
N THR A 47 -3.44 16.32 -6.95
CA THR A 47 -2.22 16.58 -6.16
C THR A 47 -0.91 16.20 -6.85
N ASP A 48 0.13 16.98 -6.55
CA ASP A 48 1.53 16.67 -6.89
C ASP A 48 2.29 15.97 -5.75
N SER A 49 1.62 15.71 -4.63
CA SER A 49 2.23 15.14 -3.43
C SER A 49 2.60 13.67 -3.60
N LYS A 50 3.56 13.22 -2.81
CA LYS A 50 3.90 11.81 -2.72
C LYS A 50 2.86 11.07 -1.90
N ILE A 51 2.25 10.06 -2.49
CA ILE A 51 1.25 9.22 -1.82
C ILE A 51 1.87 7.91 -1.37
N SER A 52 1.64 7.56 -0.12
CA SER A 52 2.09 6.34 0.52
C SER A 52 0.90 5.56 1.09
N LEU A 53 1.03 4.24 1.15
CA LEU A 53 -0.10 3.35 1.41
C LEU A 53 0.32 2.12 2.23
N ALA A 54 -0.42 1.83 3.30
CA ALA A 54 -0.35 0.56 4.02
C ALA A 54 -1.68 -0.17 3.91
N LEU A 55 -1.61 -1.49 3.69
CA LEU A 55 -2.79 -2.37 3.64
C LEU A 55 -2.64 -3.45 4.70
N GLY A 56 -3.72 -3.75 5.43
CA GLY A 56 -3.71 -4.70 6.54
C GLY A 56 -4.81 -5.75 6.46
N ASP A 57 -4.56 -6.90 7.08
CA ASP A 57 -5.54 -7.98 7.25
C ASP A 57 -5.98 -8.18 8.72
N ALA A 58 -7.00 -9.02 8.92
CA ALA A 58 -7.56 -9.28 10.25
C ALA A 58 -6.62 -10.06 11.19
N GLN A 59 -5.52 -10.60 10.66
CA GLN A 59 -4.47 -11.27 11.44
C GLN A 59 -3.36 -10.29 11.85
N GLY A 60 -3.50 -9.00 11.54
CA GLY A 60 -2.54 -7.97 11.90
C GLY A 60 -1.30 -7.95 11.02
N ARG A 61 -1.32 -8.61 9.85
CA ARG A 61 -0.25 -8.50 8.85
C ARG A 61 -0.53 -7.33 7.93
N SER A 62 0.54 -6.73 7.40
CA SER A 62 0.42 -5.58 6.53
C SER A 62 1.49 -5.54 5.44
N ILE A 63 1.18 -4.83 4.36
CA ILE A 63 2.16 -4.36 3.38
C ILE A 63 2.28 -2.83 3.46
N TRP A 64 3.47 -2.31 3.17
CA TRP A 64 3.76 -0.87 3.15
C TRP A 64 4.38 -0.48 1.81
N VAL A 65 3.82 0.55 1.20
CA VAL A 65 4.28 1.13 -0.07
C VAL A 65 4.63 2.59 0.21
N PRO A 66 5.92 2.94 0.32
CA PRO A 66 6.35 4.30 0.68
C PRO A 66 6.11 5.33 -0.43
N ASP A 67 5.90 4.85 -1.67
CA ASP A 67 5.60 5.66 -2.84
C ASP A 67 4.73 4.84 -3.80
N LEU A 68 3.43 5.12 -3.83
CA LEU A 68 2.49 4.36 -4.65
C LEU A 68 2.75 4.56 -6.15
N GLN A 69 3.33 5.69 -6.57
CA GLN A 69 3.65 5.94 -7.98
C GLN A 69 4.70 4.96 -8.52
N THR A 70 5.53 4.35 -7.66
CA THR A 70 6.46 3.29 -8.06
C THR A 70 5.77 2.01 -8.55
N TRP A 71 4.48 1.85 -8.24
CA TRP A 71 3.62 0.77 -8.72
C TRP A 71 2.73 1.21 -9.89
N GLY A 72 2.92 2.42 -10.41
CA GLY A 72 2.09 2.99 -11.47
C GLY A 72 2.06 2.13 -12.73
N LEU A 73 0.85 1.90 -13.25
CA LEU A 73 0.60 1.12 -14.47
C LEU A 73 0.01 1.98 -15.61
N MET A 74 0.01 3.30 -15.44
CA MET A 74 -0.46 4.23 -16.46
C MET A 74 0.63 4.47 -17.52
N GLU A 75 0.27 5.20 -18.57
CA GLU A 75 1.17 5.51 -19.68
C GLU A 75 2.42 6.32 -19.24
N PRO A 76 3.53 6.27 -20.01
CA PRO A 76 4.73 7.02 -19.68
C PRO A 76 4.42 8.52 -19.54
N LYS A 77 4.92 9.14 -18.47
CA LYS A 77 4.68 10.56 -18.11
C LYS A 77 3.23 10.91 -17.74
N HIS A 78 2.40 9.91 -17.47
CA HIS A 78 1.08 10.14 -16.88
C HIS A 78 1.23 10.92 -15.57
N ASP A 79 0.35 11.91 -15.40
CA ASP A 79 0.27 12.73 -14.20
C ASP A 79 -0.76 12.10 -13.26
N TYR A 80 -0.25 11.52 -12.17
CA TYR A 80 -1.05 10.73 -11.25
C TYR A 80 -1.81 11.62 -10.28
N TYR A 81 -2.90 11.10 -9.74
CA TYR A 81 -3.71 11.73 -8.71
C TYR A 81 -4.40 13.02 -9.16
N GLU A 82 -4.62 13.17 -10.46
CA GLU A 82 -5.28 14.34 -11.03
C GLU A 82 -6.80 14.31 -10.87
N ARG A 83 -7.40 15.51 -10.82
CA ARG A 83 -8.84 15.68 -10.56
C ARG A 83 -9.68 14.81 -11.49
N ALA A 84 -10.61 14.06 -10.90
CA ALA A 84 -11.52 13.13 -11.57
C ALA A 84 -10.85 11.95 -12.29
N ASN A 85 -9.53 11.77 -12.19
CA ASN A 85 -8.86 10.61 -12.79
C ASN A 85 -9.05 9.35 -11.94
N LEU A 86 -8.95 8.21 -12.63
CA LEU A 86 -8.85 6.89 -12.04
C LEU A 86 -7.47 6.35 -12.39
N ASP A 87 -6.60 6.23 -11.40
CA ASP A 87 -5.23 5.78 -11.58
C ASP A 87 -5.09 4.31 -11.18
N ILE A 88 -4.32 3.58 -11.97
CA ILE A 88 -4.14 2.13 -11.81
C ILE A 88 -2.70 1.85 -11.37
N PHE A 89 -2.58 1.03 -10.34
CA PHE A 89 -1.29 0.61 -9.78
C PHE A 89 -1.27 -0.91 -9.66
N SER A 90 -0.10 -1.51 -9.85
CA SER A 90 0.11 -2.93 -9.62
C SER A 90 1.51 -3.19 -9.09
N GLY A 91 1.61 -3.86 -7.95
CA GLY A 91 2.90 -4.23 -7.37
C GLY A 91 2.88 -5.57 -6.66
N ARG A 92 4.07 -6.00 -6.25
CA ARG A 92 4.28 -7.25 -5.51
C ARG A 92 4.66 -6.97 -4.08
N GLY A 93 4.20 -7.83 -3.18
CA GLY A 93 4.59 -7.80 -1.78
C GLY A 93 4.26 -9.10 -1.06
N PRO A 94 4.62 -9.20 0.23
CA PRO A 94 4.30 -10.35 1.06
C PRO A 94 2.80 -10.63 1.01
N CYS A 95 2.40 -11.90 0.86
CA CYS A 95 1.00 -12.25 0.83
C CYS A 95 0.32 -12.12 2.20
N ILE A 96 -0.62 -11.17 2.34
CA ILE A 96 -1.54 -11.09 3.49
C ILE A 96 -2.82 -11.92 3.23
N SER A 97 -3.76 -11.94 4.18
CA SER A 97 -5.06 -12.62 4.05
C SER A 97 -6.07 -11.75 3.32
N SER A 98 -7.05 -12.40 2.73
CA SER A 98 -8.28 -11.78 2.24
C SER A 98 -9.39 -11.90 3.30
N PRO A 99 -10.31 -10.92 3.39
CA PRO A 99 -10.23 -9.62 2.74
C PRO A 99 -9.14 -8.75 3.36
N ILE A 100 -8.58 -7.84 2.56
CA ILE A 100 -7.80 -6.72 3.10
C ILE A 100 -8.80 -5.81 3.79
N CYS A 101 -8.63 -5.56 5.08
CA CYS A 101 -9.64 -4.88 5.87
C CYS A 101 -9.18 -3.55 6.44
N SER A 102 -7.89 -3.21 6.32
CA SER A 102 -7.37 -1.92 6.77
C SER A 102 -6.62 -1.20 5.66
N LEU A 103 -6.81 0.12 5.60
CA LEU A 103 -6.10 1.05 4.74
C LEU A 103 -5.55 2.20 5.58
N ASN A 104 -4.25 2.47 5.44
CA ASN A 104 -3.63 3.73 5.81
C ASN A 104 -3.14 4.41 4.52
N LEU A 105 -3.77 5.51 4.14
CA LEU A 105 -3.43 6.29 2.95
C LEU A 105 -2.89 7.65 3.41
N THR A 106 -1.65 7.97 3.05
CA THR A 106 -0.97 9.18 3.53
C THR A 106 -0.35 9.97 2.39
N SER A 107 -0.67 11.27 2.33
CA SER A 107 0.02 12.26 1.50
C SER A 107 1.19 12.89 2.28
N ASP A 108 2.30 13.19 1.62
CA ASP A 108 3.38 13.99 2.23
C ASP A 108 3.06 15.49 2.30
N GLY A 109 2.00 15.94 1.63
CA GLY A 109 1.52 17.32 1.65
C GLY A 109 2.49 18.33 1.05
N GLN A 110 3.37 17.90 0.12
CA GLN A 110 4.34 18.76 -0.55
C GLN A 110 3.90 19.15 -1.96
N GLY A 111 4.51 20.21 -2.50
CA GLY A 111 4.28 20.68 -3.87
C GLY A 111 3.27 21.84 -3.97
N SER A 112 3.11 22.34 -5.20
CA SER A 112 2.18 23.44 -5.52
C SER A 112 0.72 23.04 -5.31
N HIS A 113 0.37 21.79 -5.62
CA HIS A 113 -0.94 21.21 -5.45
C HIS A 113 -0.88 20.13 -4.36
N HIS A 114 -0.69 20.53 -3.11
CA HIS A 114 -0.46 19.57 -2.01
C HIS A 114 -1.74 18.98 -1.39
N GLY A 115 -2.88 19.64 -1.59
CA GLY A 115 -4.16 19.17 -1.08
C GLY A 115 -4.79 18.16 -2.03
N TRP A 116 -5.09 16.96 -1.55
CA TRP A 116 -5.67 15.90 -2.36
C TRP A 116 -7.05 15.49 -1.84
N TYR A 117 -8.03 15.31 -2.72
CA TYR A 117 -9.30 14.68 -2.35
C TYR A 117 -9.40 13.30 -3.00
N CYS A 118 -9.40 12.26 -2.17
CA CYS A 118 -9.56 10.88 -2.62
C CYS A 118 -10.99 10.43 -2.37
N ASP A 119 -11.67 9.94 -3.41
CA ASP A 119 -13.00 9.32 -3.30
C ASP A 119 -12.84 7.92 -2.70
N TYR A 120 -12.10 7.04 -3.38
CA TYR A 120 -11.91 5.67 -2.94
C TYR A 120 -10.59 5.05 -3.42
N VAL A 121 -10.20 3.99 -2.73
CA VAL A 121 -9.16 3.05 -3.15
C VAL A 121 -9.77 1.66 -3.23
N GLU A 122 -9.77 1.07 -4.41
CA GLU A 122 -10.13 -0.34 -4.61
C GLU A 122 -8.86 -1.17 -4.71
N VAL A 123 -8.81 -2.26 -3.96
CA VAL A 123 -7.66 -3.15 -3.85
C VAL A 123 -8.09 -4.57 -4.16
N THR A 124 -7.34 -5.21 -5.05
CA THR A 124 -7.43 -6.64 -5.33
C THR A 124 -6.11 -7.29 -4.97
N SER A 125 -6.14 -8.34 -4.15
CA SER A 125 -4.98 -9.17 -3.83
C SER A 125 -5.14 -10.56 -4.41
N THR A 126 -4.10 -11.05 -5.07
CA THR A 126 -4.07 -12.39 -5.66
C THR A 126 -2.69 -13.03 -5.47
N GLY A 127 -2.64 -14.35 -5.32
CA GLY A 127 -1.40 -15.09 -5.17
C GLY A 127 -1.57 -16.57 -5.50
N PRO A 128 -0.48 -17.31 -5.72
CA PRO A 128 -0.53 -18.74 -5.97
C PRO A 128 -1.24 -19.47 -4.82
N HIS A 129 -2.24 -20.30 -5.15
CA HIS A 129 -3.03 -21.06 -4.17
C HIS A 129 -3.70 -20.21 -3.07
N LYS A 130 -3.94 -18.92 -3.34
CA LYS A 130 -4.72 -18.03 -2.48
C LYS A 130 -5.98 -17.58 -3.20
N GLU A 131 -7.05 -17.39 -2.41
CA GLU A 131 -8.26 -16.78 -2.92
C GLU A 131 -8.01 -15.32 -3.30
N CYS A 132 -8.61 -14.90 -4.41
CA CYS A 132 -8.61 -13.51 -4.83
C CYS A 132 -9.50 -12.72 -3.88
N GLY A 133 -8.94 -11.72 -3.21
CA GLY A 133 -9.66 -10.82 -2.33
C GLY A 133 -9.84 -9.46 -2.97
N GLN A 134 -11.05 -8.91 -2.95
CA GLN A 134 -11.33 -7.56 -3.42
C GLN A 134 -11.96 -6.73 -2.29
N THR A 135 -11.44 -5.52 -2.10
CA THR A 135 -11.95 -4.57 -1.12
C THR A 135 -12.01 -3.17 -1.73
N ILE A 136 -13.04 -2.41 -1.42
CA ILE A 136 -13.08 -0.97 -1.66
C ILE A 136 -13.11 -0.21 -0.33
N PHE A 137 -12.23 0.76 -0.25
CA PHE A 137 -12.11 1.71 0.84
C PHE A 137 -12.65 3.06 0.36
N TYR A 138 -13.83 3.45 0.82
CA TYR A 138 -14.40 4.77 0.54
C TYR A 138 -13.75 5.80 1.47
N VAL A 139 -12.78 6.53 0.93
CA VAL A 139 -11.96 7.49 1.67
C VAL A 139 -12.77 8.76 1.90
N ASP A 140 -13.38 9.31 0.85
CA ASP A 140 -14.26 10.47 0.84
C ASP A 140 -13.80 11.62 1.75
N GLN A 141 -12.52 11.98 1.61
CA GLN A 141 -11.94 13.06 2.40
C GLN A 141 -10.77 13.75 1.70
N TRP A 142 -10.54 15.00 2.10
CA TRP A 142 -9.27 15.67 1.87
C TRP A 142 -8.15 15.00 2.69
N LEU A 143 -7.02 14.76 2.04
CA LEU A 143 -5.70 14.52 2.63
C LEU A 143 -4.89 15.80 2.45
N ALA A 144 -5.14 16.78 3.31
CA ALA A 144 -4.64 18.13 3.16
C ALA A 144 -4.48 18.81 4.53
N ALA A 145 -3.54 19.75 4.64
CA ALA A 145 -3.36 20.58 5.83
C ALA A 145 -4.23 21.85 5.81
N ASP A 146 -4.73 22.24 4.64
CA ASP A 146 -5.47 23.49 4.38
C ASP A 146 -6.97 23.27 4.11
N ALA A 147 -7.44 22.02 4.07
CA ALA A 147 -8.84 21.66 3.93
C ALA A 147 -9.30 20.66 5.01
N PRO A 148 -10.53 20.78 5.56
CA PRO A 148 -11.07 19.82 6.51
C PRO A 148 -11.00 18.38 5.97
N PRO A 149 -10.48 17.41 6.74
CA PRO A 149 -10.32 17.40 8.21
C PRO A 149 -8.99 17.98 8.73
N PHE A 150 -8.19 18.64 7.89
CA PHE A 150 -6.82 19.09 8.20
C PHE A 150 -5.89 17.93 8.60
N LYS A 151 -6.03 16.81 7.90
CA LYS A 151 -5.21 15.60 8.08
C LYS A 151 -4.63 15.20 6.74
N LEU A 152 -3.36 14.81 6.74
CA LEU A 152 -2.68 14.25 5.57
C LEU A 152 -2.85 12.72 5.46
N THR A 153 -3.55 12.09 6.41
CA THR A 153 -3.72 10.64 6.48
C THR A 153 -5.20 10.27 6.61
N ALA A 154 -5.62 9.26 5.82
CA ALA A 154 -6.87 8.52 5.99
C ALA A 154 -6.57 7.15 6.63
N LEU A 155 -7.22 6.84 7.75
CA LEU A 155 -7.15 5.53 8.39
C LEU A 155 -8.54 4.90 8.34
N LEU A 156 -8.67 3.79 7.63
CA LEU A 156 -9.89 2.99 7.55
C LEU A 156 -9.58 1.60 8.09
N ASP A 157 -10.35 1.15 9.09
CA ASP A 157 -10.19 -0.15 9.72
C ASP A 157 -11.53 -0.86 9.80
N GLY A 158 -11.71 -1.82 8.89
CA GLY A 158 -12.83 -2.76 8.84
C GLY A 158 -12.48 -4.14 9.42
N CYS A 159 -11.31 -4.34 10.02
CA CYS A 159 -10.86 -5.66 10.47
C CYS A 159 -11.64 -6.21 11.66
N ARG A 160 -12.40 -5.35 12.36
CA ARG A 160 -13.26 -5.72 13.50
C ARG A 160 -14.74 -5.78 13.15
N ILE A 161 -15.10 -5.57 11.89
CA ILE A 161 -16.50 -5.72 11.44
C ILE A 161 -16.83 -7.21 11.63
N GLY A 162 -17.71 -7.51 12.59
CA GLY A 162 -18.17 -8.87 12.86
C GLY A 162 -18.77 -9.49 11.60
N ASP A 163 -18.76 -10.82 11.50
CA ASP A 163 -19.31 -11.59 10.37
C ASP A 163 -20.72 -11.13 9.95
N ASP A 164 -21.47 -10.52 10.88
CA ASP A 164 -22.84 -10.02 10.70
C ASP A 164 -22.94 -8.62 10.05
N ASP A 165 -21.92 -7.77 10.17
CA ASP A 165 -21.91 -6.37 9.67
C ASP A 165 -21.14 -6.20 8.36
N VAL A 166 -20.52 -7.28 7.86
CA VAL A 166 -19.99 -7.30 6.49
C VAL A 166 -21.20 -7.22 5.55
N LYS A 167 -21.58 -6.00 5.19
CA LYS A 167 -22.48 -5.76 4.05
C LYS A 167 -21.76 -6.30 2.82
N LYS A 168 -21.93 -7.60 2.55
CA LYS A 168 -21.53 -8.22 1.30
C LYS A 168 -22.19 -7.36 0.22
N GLY A 169 -21.40 -6.53 -0.46
CA GLY A 169 -21.86 -5.85 -1.65
C GLY A 169 -22.44 -6.91 -2.58
N LYS A 170 -23.38 -6.54 -3.45
CA LYS A 170 -24.17 -7.46 -4.29
C LYS A 170 -23.36 -8.44 -5.18
N HIS A 171 -22.02 -8.46 -5.09
CA HIS A 171 -21.11 -9.34 -5.81
C HIS A 171 -19.92 -9.89 -4.98
N GLY A 172 -19.95 -9.91 -3.65
CA GLY A 172 -18.86 -10.51 -2.85
C GLY A 172 -17.61 -9.63 -2.64
N LYS A 173 -17.75 -8.32 -2.86
CA LYS A 173 -16.72 -7.31 -2.57
C LYS A 173 -16.83 -6.82 -1.12
N PHE A 174 -15.72 -6.80 -0.40
CA PHE A 174 -15.65 -6.22 0.96
C PHE A 174 -15.63 -4.68 0.86
N VAL A 175 -16.40 -3.99 1.70
CA VAL A 175 -16.54 -2.54 1.65
C VAL A 175 -16.18 -1.98 3.02
N VAL A 176 -15.29 -1.00 3.05
CA VAL A 176 -14.93 -0.25 4.26
C VAL A 176 -15.15 1.22 3.97
N GLU A 177 -16.01 1.85 4.75
CA GLU A 177 -16.33 3.27 4.62
C GLU A 177 -15.62 4.06 5.72
N ASN A 178 -15.21 5.29 5.40
CA ASN A 178 -14.73 6.23 6.41
C ASN A 178 -15.90 6.55 7.34
N VAL A 179 -15.81 6.12 8.60
CA VAL A 179 -16.85 6.34 9.62
C VAL A 179 -16.81 7.80 10.08
N ARG A 180 -17.15 8.73 9.19
CA ARG A 180 -17.47 10.11 9.53
C ARG A 180 -18.98 10.23 9.67
N GLY A 181 -19.45 10.15 10.91
CA GLY A 181 -20.72 10.75 11.33
C GLY A 181 -21.98 10.20 10.67
N PHE A 182 -22.44 9.03 11.10
CA PHE A 182 -23.88 8.85 11.35
C PHE A 182 -24.26 9.70 12.58
N ASP A 183 -24.21 11.03 12.43
CA ASP A 183 -24.98 11.94 13.28
C ASP A 183 -26.10 12.48 12.40
N PHE A 184 -27.31 12.21 12.86
CA PHE A 184 -28.62 12.41 12.24
C PHE A 184 -28.79 13.69 11.41
N ALA A 185 -29.41 13.53 10.24
CA ALA A 185 -30.36 14.48 9.68
C ALA A 185 -31.60 13.72 9.21
#